data_AF-A0A0P6XTA8-F1
#
_entry.id   AF-A0A0P6XTA8-F1
#
_cell.length_a   1.000
_cell.length_b   1.000
_cell.length_c   1.000
_cell.angle_alpha   90.00
_cell.angle_beta   90.00
_cell.angle_gamma   90.00
#
_symmetry.space_group_name_H-M   'P 1'
#
loop_
_entity.id
_entity.type
_entity.pdbx_description
1 polymer ?
#
loop_
_entity_poly.entity_id
_entity_poly.type
_entity_poly.pdbx_seq_one_letter_code
_entity_poly.pdbx_strand_id
1 'polypeptide(L)'
;MIEQNPQPTYSNAMLKPGLVTALGVMTLVSGIINILTGLGITTATVLATLGIGLICAPITFLPAILGIFEVLYALKILANPPVPVQFSQTIAILEILCIAFGNAIALIVGILALVFYNDAAVKNYFDRINAQPAA
;
A
#
# COMPACT_ATOMS: atom_id res chain seq x y z
N MET A 1 12.64 52.80 -10.39
CA MET A 1 13.19 51.66 -9.63
C MET A 1 12.01 50.76 -9.33
N ILE A 2 11.85 49.68 -10.07
CA ILE A 2 10.69 48.79 -9.95
C ILE A 2 11.02 47.85 -8.80
N GLU A 3 10.28 47.95 -7.71
CA GLU A 3 10.37 47.05 -6.56
C GLU A 3 10.01 45.64 -7.05
N GLN A 4 11.02 44.78 -7.19
CA GLN A 4 10.78 43.35 -7.45
C GLN A 4 10.14 42.79 -6.18
N ASN A 5 8.80 42.73 -6.17
CA ASN A 5 8.04 42.02 -5.14
C ASN A 5 8.58 40.58 -5.08
N PRO A 6 9.23 40.15 -3.98
CA PRO A 6 9.73 38.79 -3.84
C PRO A 6 8.54 37.87 -3.99
N GLN A 7 8.48 37.14 -5.10
CA GLN A 7 7.48 36.10 -5.26
C GLN A 7 7.63 35.17 -4.06
N PRO A 8 6.56 34.87 -3.31
CA PRO A 8 6.65 33.87 -2.26
C PRO A 8 7.17 32.61 -2.94
N THR A 9 8.37 32.18 -2.58
CA THR A 9 8.90 30.87 -2.94
C THR A 9 7.98 29.89 -2.26
N TYR A 10 6.87 29.53 -2.92
CA TYR A 10 6.20 28.28 -2.63
C TYR A 10 7.29 27.24 -2.80
N SER A 11 7.80 26.76 -1.66
CA SER A 11 8.68 25.62 -1.68
C SER A 11 7.84 24.50 -2.30
N ASN A 12 8.04 24.25 -3.60
CA ASN A 12 7.56 23.07 -4.30
C ASN A 12 8.15 21.77 -3.69
N ALA A 13 8.75 21.84 -2.50
CA ALA A 13 9.13 20.74 -1.66
C ALA A 13 7.92 19.83 -1.45
N MET A 14 7.97 18.68 -2.14
CA MET A 14 7.09 17.54 -1.95
C MET A 14 5.58 17.78 -2.19
N LEU A 15 5.18 18.47 -3.27
CA LEU A 15 3.80 18.33 -3.74
C LEU A 15 3.54 16.84 -4.05
N LYS A 16 2.72 16.18 -3.23
CA LYS A 16 2.39 14.75 -3.35
C LYS A 16 1.41 14.56 -4.52
N PRO A 17 1.75 13.75 -5.55
CA PRO A 17 0.85 13.49 -6.65
C PRO A 17 -0.45 12.83 -6.17
N GLY A 18 -1.59 13.20 -6.78
CA GLY A 18 -2.88 12.58 -6.46
C GLY A 18 -2.88 11.06 -6.65
N LEU A 19 -2.13 10.54 -7.62
CA LEU A 19 -1.91 9.11 -7.83
C LEU A 19 -1.21 8.42 -6.66
N VAL A 20 -0.29 9.10 -5.96
CA VAL A 20 0.37 8.56 -4.76
C VAL A 20 -0.61 8.52 -3.59
N THR A 21 -1.45 9.53 -3.44
CA THR A 21 -2.53 9.51 -2.43
C THR A 21 -3.54 8.41 -2.74
N ALA A 22 -3.93 8.25 -4.00
CA ALA A 22 -4.81 7.17 -4.44
C ALA A 22 -4.20 5.80 -4.14
N LEU A 23 -2.92 5.59 -4.49
CA LEU A 23 -2.15 4.39 -4.16
C LEU A 23 -2.18 4.08 -2.66
N GLY A 24 -1.92 5.08 -1.82
CA GLY A 24 -1.99 4.91 -0.38
C GLY A 24 -3.37 4.47 0.11
N VAL A 25 -4.43 5.16 -0.33
CA VAL A 25 -5.80 4.87 0.14
C VAL A 25 -6.27 3.49 -0.33
N MET A 26 -6.04 3.14 -1.61
CA MET A 26 -6.45 1.85 -2.14
C MET A 26 -5.70 0.69 -1.46
N THR A 27 -4.40 0.84 -1.21
CA THR A 27 -3.61 -0.18 -0.50
C THR A 27 -4.02 -0.28 0.97
N LEU A 28 -4.41 0.83 1.61
CA LEU A 28 -4.96 0.77 2.97
C LEU A 28 -6.26 -0.04 3.03
N VAL A 29 -7.19 0.25 2.12
CA VAL A 29 -8.48 -0.45 2.03
C VAL A 29 -8.27 -1.93 1.71
N SER A 30 -7.39 -2.24 0.75
CA SER A 30 -6.98 -3.60 0.42
C SER A 30 -6.41 -4.33 1.63
N GLY A 31 -5.52 -3.68 2.38
CA GLY A 31 -4.92 -4.23 3.61
C GLY A 31 -5.93 -4.61 4.67
N ILE A 32 -6.92 -3.76 4.91
CA ILE A 32 -8.01 -4.07 5.85
C ILE A 32 -8.80 -5.28 5.34
N ILE A 33 -9.17 -5.33 4.06
CA ILE A 33 -9.91 -6.44 3.47
C ILE A 33 -9.10 -7.74 3.52
N ASN A 34 -7.80 -7.68 3.24
CA ASN A 34 -6.88 -8.82 3.30
C ASN A 34 -6.75 -9.38 4.72
N ILE A 35 -6.66 -8.52 5.74
CA ILE A 35 -6.71 -8.92 7.16
C ILE A 35 -8.03 -9.62 7.48
N LEU A 36 -9.17 -9.00 7.15
CA LEU A 36 -10.48 -9.56 7.45
C LEU A 36 -10.73 -10.88 6.70
N THR A 37 -10.28 -10.98 5.45
CA THR A 37 -10.42 -12.18 4.63
C THR A 37 -9.54 -13.32 5.16
N GLY A 38 -8.28 -13.05 5.50
CA GLY A 38 -7.38 -14.06 6.07
C GLY A 38 -7.86 -14.59 7.42
N LEU A 39 -8.32 -13.70 8.32
CA LEU A 39 -8.92 -14.13 9.59
C LEU A 39 -10.24 -14.87 9.36
N GLY A 40 -11.08 -14.37 8.45
CA GLY A 40 -12.38 -14.97 8.13
C GLY A 40 -12.25 -16.38 7.57
N ILE A 41 -11.41 -16.58 6.56
CA ILE A 41 -11.15 -17.89 5.96
C ILE A 41 -10.56 -18.83 6.99
N THR A 42 -9.52 -18.40 7.74
CA THR A 42 -8.88 -19.25 8.76
C THR A 42 -9.86 -19.68 9.85
N THR A 43 -10.69 -18.75 10.34
CA THR A 43 -11.71 -19.06 11.35
C THR A 43 -12.76 -20.01 10.78
N ALA A 44 -13.24 -19.76 9.56
CA ALA A 44 -14.22 -20.62 8.89
C ALA A 44 -13.68 -22.04 8.66
N THR A 45 -12.43 -22.20 8.20
CA THR A 45 -11.83 -23.54 8.01
C THR A 45 -11.62 -24.26 9.34
N VAL A 46 -11.12 -23.59 10.37
CA VAL A 46 -10.93 -24.19 11.71
C VAL A 46 -12.26 -24.67 12.28
N LEU A 47 -13.32 -23.84 12.21
CA LEU A 47 -14.65 -24.22 12.71
C LEU A 47 -15.30 -25.33 11.87
N ALA A 48 -15.24 -25.24 10.55
CA ALA A 48 -15.84 -26.24 9.65
C ALA A 48 -15.19 -27.62 9.77
N THR A 49 -13.93 -27.67 10.17
CA THR A 49 -13.15 -28.92 10.32
C THR A 49 -12.99 -29.37 11.76
N LEU A 50 -13.75 -28.77 12.70
CA LEU A 50 -13.69 -29.06 14.14
C LEU A 50 -12.25 -29.02 14.70
N GLY A 51 -11.44 -28.07 14.23
CA GLY A 51 -10.07 -27.84 14.71
C GLY A 51 -8.96 -28.49 13.88
N ILE A 52 -9.27 -29.43 12.97
CA ILE A 52 -8.24 -30.09 12.13
C ILE A 52 -7.61 -29.09 11.14
N GLY A 53 -8.39 -28.11 10.69
CA GLY A 53 -7.98 -27.02 9.81
C GLY A 53 -6.96 -26.07 10.43
N LEU A 54 -6.62 -26.22 11.72
CA LEU A 54 -5.50 -25.49 12.31
C LEU A 54 -4.16 -25.85 11.64
N ILE A 55 -4.05 -27.06 11.07
CA ILE A 55 -2.85 -27.48 10.31
C ILE A 55 -2.70 -26.68 9.02
N CYS A 56 -3.81 -26.27 8.38
CA CYS A 56 -3.78 -25.42 7.18
C CYS A 56 -3.87 -23.92 7.50
N ALA A 57 -3.99 -23.54 8.79
CA ALA A 57 -3.99 -22.14 9.21
C ALA A 57 -2.79 -21.33 8.70
N PRO A 58 -1.55 -21.87 8.63
CA PRO A 58 -0.43 -21.12 8.07
C PRO A 58 -0.66 -20.67 6.63
N ILE A 59 -1.45 -21.41 5.84
CA ILE A 59 -1.78 -21.10 4.45
C ILE A 59 -2.92 -20.09 4.37
N THR A 60 -4.00 -20.30 5.13
CA THR A 60 -5.17 -19.41 5.10
C THR A 60 -4.91 -18.06 5.78
N PHE A 61 -3.84 -17.95 6.57
CA PHE A 61 -3.45 -16.72 7.25
C PHE A 61 -2.51 -15.81 6.42
N LEU A 62 -1.98 -16.28 5.28
CA LEU A 62 -1.11 -15.45 4.42
C LEU A 62 -1.75 -14.11 4.02
N PRO A 63 -3.02 -14.05 3.60
CA PRO A 63 -3.66 -12.77 3.25
C PRO A 63 -3.64 -11.78 4.42
N ALA A 64 -3.77 -12.26 5.65
CA ALA A 64 -3.75 -11.37 6.82
C ALA A 64 -2.36 -10.78 7.08
N ILE A 65 -1.30 -11.57 6.90
CA ILE A 65 0.08 -11.08 7.02
C ILE A 65 0.35 -10.03 5.95
N LEU A 66 -0.04 -10.29 4.70
CA LEU A 66 0.09 -9.32 3.61
C LEU A 66 -0.66 -8.02 3.94
N GLY A 67 -1.90 -8.12 4.43
CA GLY A 67 -2.68 -6.95 4.76
C GLY A 67 -2.06 -6.07 5.85
N ILE A 68 -1.31 -6.66 6.81
CA ILE A 68 -0.53 -5.86 7.77
C ILE A 68 0.56 -5.06 7.06
N PHE A 69 1.30 -5.67 6.13
CA PHE A 69 2.33 -4.97 5.35
C PHE A 69 1.74 -3.85 4.49
N GLU A 70 0.56 -4.07 3.90
CA GLU A 70 -0.18 -3.07 3.13
C GLU A 70 -0.59 -1.88 3.98
N VAL A 71 -1.17 -2.12 5.16
CA VAL A 71 -1.55 -1.05 6.10
C VAL A 71 -0.31 -0.24 6.50
N LEU A 72 0.79 -0.90 6.88
CA LEU A 72 2.03 -0.20 7.26
C LEU A 72 2.63 0.61 6.10
N TYR A 73 2.61 0.05 4.89
CA TYR A 73 3.07 0.73 3.69
C TYR A 73 2.19 1.94 3.35
N ALA A 74 0.88 1.78 3.38
CA ALA A 74 -0.07 2.85 3.13
C ALA A 74 0.06 3.98 4.16
N LEU A 75 0.18 3.67 5.45
CA LEU A 75 0.39 4.68 6.49
C LEU A 75 1.65 5.52 6.23
N LYS A 76 2.73 4.90 5.75
CA LYS A 76 3.95 5.62 5.35
C LYS A 76 3.73 6.49 4.11
N ILE A 77 3.01 6.00 3.10
CA ILE A 77 2.69 6.79 1.91
C ILE A 77 1.79 7.99 2.26
N LEU A 78 0.78 7.82 3.10
CA LEU A 78 -0.15 8.89 3.46
C LEU A 78 0.41 9.87 4.49
N ALA A 79 1.55 9.56 5.12
CA ALA A 79 2.14 10.41 6.13
C ALA A 79 2.40 11.85 5.63
N ASN A 80 2.14 12.80 6.52
CA ASN A 80 2.45 14.21 6.36
C ASN A 80 3.04 14.73 7.70
N PRO A 81 4.35 15.00 7.79
CA PRO A 81 5.32 15.13 6.70
C PRO A 81 5.67 13.79 6.01
N PRO A 82 6.13 13.80 4.74
CA PRO A 82 6.46 12.59 4.00
C PRO A 82 7.58 11.78 4.65
N VAL A 83 7.35 10.47 4.80
CA VAL A 83 8.33 9.52 5.34
C VAL A 83 9.04 8.81 4.18
N PRO A 84 10.37 8.65 4.19
CA PRO A 84 11.09 7.88 3.19
C PRO A 84 10.55 6.45 3.11
N VAL A 85 10.10 6.06 1.93
CA VAL A 85 9.56 4.74 1.64
C VAL A 85 9.77 4.42 0.16
N GLN A 86 10.13 3.18 -0.15
CA GLN A 86 10.25 2.71 -1.53
C GLN A 86 8.97 2.01 -1.97
N PHE A 87 8.69 2.05 -3.27
CA PHE A 87 7.63 1.25 -3.85
C PHE A 87 7.94 -0.24 -3.69
N SER A 88 6.99 -1.00 -3.14
CA SER A 88 7.16 -2.44 -2.93
C SER A 88 6.41 -3.22 -4.00
N GLN A 89 7.12 -3.56 -5.07
CA GLN A 89 6.58 -4.41 -6.13
C GLN A 89 6.17 -5.79 -5.60
N THR A 90 6.87 -6.29 -4.57
CA THR A 90 6.52 -7.54 -3.90
C THR A 90 5.12 -7.49 -3.29
N ILE A 91 4.75 -6.39 -2.61
CA ILE A 91 3.41 -6.24 -2.04
C ILE A 91 2.35 -6.27 -3.15
N ALA A 92 2.56 -5.51 -4.24
CA ALA A 92 1.63 -5.48 -5.36
C ALA A 92 1.45 -6.84 -6.05
N ILE A 93 2.53 -7.63 -6.16
CA ILE A 93 2.44 -9.01 -6.71
C ILE A 93 1.67 -9.93 -5.75
N LEU A 94 1.95 -9.84 -4.45
CA LEU A 94 1.24 -10.65 -3.44
C LEU A 94 -0.26 -10.29 -3.38
N GLU A 95 -0.63 -9.02 -3.60
CA GLU A 95 -2.02 -8.59 -3.77
C GLU A 95 -2.72 -9.30 -4.92
N ILE A 96 -2.04 -9.41 -6.07
CA ILE A 96 -2.56 -10.14 -7.23
C ILE A 96 -2.76 -11.62 -6.89
N LEU A 97 -1.85 -12.22 -6.12
CA LEU A 97 -1.95 -13.62 -5.70
C LEU A 97 -3.06 -13.88 -4.67
N CYS A 98 -3.56 -12.85 -3.97
CA CYS A 98 -4.70 -13.01 -3.06
C CYS A 98 -6.00 -13.44 -3.76
N ILE A 99 -6.07 -13.42 -5.11
CA ILE A 99 -7.17 -14.03 -5.86
C ILE A 99 -7.32 -15.54 -5.58
N ALA A 100 -6.22 -16.23 -5.25
CA ALA A 100 -6.26 -17.65 -4.87
C ALA A 100 -7.06 -17.89 -3.58
N PHE A 101 -7.23 -16.85 -2.77
CA PHE A 101 -8.03 -16.84 -1.55
C PHE A 101 -9.40 -16.17 -1.76
N GLY A 102 -9.80 -15.93 -3.02
CA GLY A 102 -11.08 -15.33 -3.38
C GLY A 102 -11.15 -13.80 -3.23
N ASN A 103 -10.02 -13.12 -2.98
CA ASN A 103 -10.01 -11.66 -2.84
C ASN A 103 -9.75 -10.97 -4.18
N ALA A 104 -10.83 -10.75 -4.95
CA ALA A 104 -10.78 -10.02 -6.21
C ALA A 104 -10.44 -8.53 -6.06
N ILE A 105 -10.72 -7.94 -4.90
CA ILE A 105 -10.42 -6.52 -4.64
C ILE A 105 -8.91 -6.33 -4.55
N ALA A 106 -8.22 -7.17 -3.79
CA ALA A 106 -6.76 -7.14 -3.70
C ALA A 106 -6.11 -7.30 -5.09
N LEU A 107 -6.64 -8.17 -5.94
CA LEU A 107 -6.14 -8.32 -7.31
C LEU A 107 -6.21 -7.02 -8.11
N ILE A 108 -7.34 -6.31 -8.06
CA ILE A 108 -7.51 -5.04 -8.77
C ILE A 108 -6.53 -4.00 -8.21
N VAL A 109 -6.40 -3.92 -6.89
CA VAL A 109 -5.50 -2.98 -6.22
C VAL A 109 -4.04 -3.24 -6.59
N GLY A 110 -3.60 -4.50 -6.60
CA GLY A 110 -2.23 -4.86 -6.99
C GLY A 110 -1.91 -4.48 -8.44
N ILE A 111 -2.84 -4.68 -9.37
CA ILE A 111 -2.67 -4.24 -10.77
C ILE A 111 -2.57 -2.72 -10.85
N LEU A 112 -3.49 -2.00 -10.20
CA LEU A 112 -3.48 -0.54 -10.20
C LEU A 112 -2.21 0.02 -9.55
N ALA A 113 -1.66 -0.65 -8.53
CA ALA A 113 -0.43 -0.24 -7.88
C ALA A 113 0.77 -0.31 -8.84
N LEU A 114 0.87 -1.39 -9.63
CA LEU A 114 1.89 -1.53 -10.67
C LEU A 114 1.71 -0.48 -11.78
N VAL A 115 0.48 -0.22 -12.19
CA VAL A 115 0.16 0.79 -13.21
C VAL A 115 0.52 2.20 -12.72
N PHE A 116 0.15 2.56 -11.49
CA PHE A 116 0.45 3.86 -10.91
C PHE A 116 1.94 4.06 -10.72
N TYR A 117 2.67 3.01 -10.33
CA TYR A 117 4.13 3.09 -10.24
C TYR A 117 4.82 3.26 -11.59
N ASN A 118 4.18 2.90 -12.70
CA ASN A 118 4.72 3.15 -14.03
C ASN A 118 4.64 4.64 -14.45
N ASP A 119 3.89 5.47 -13.73
CA ASP A 119 3.79 6.92 -13.97
C ASP A 119 5.06 7.67 -13.52
N ALA A 120 5.58 8.55 -14.37
CA ALA A 120 6.81 9.30 -14.10
C ALA A 120 6.69 10.22 -12.86
N ALA A 121 5.51 10.81 -12.61
CA ALA A 121 5.29 11.69 -11.46
C ALA A 121 5.35 10.89 -10.14
N VAL A 122 4.85 9.65 -10.15
CA VAL A 122 4.90 8.74 -8.99
C VAL A 122 6.34 8.33 -8.70
N LYS A 123 7.11 7.93 -9.72
CA LYS A 123 8.54 7.57 -9.55
C LYS A 123 9.36 8.75 -9.02
N ASN A 124 9.23 9.91 -9.65
CA ASN A 124 9.90 11.13 -9.22
C ASN A 124 9.54 11.52 -7.78
N TYR A 125 8.29 11.26 -7.34
CA TYR A 125 7.90 11.52 -5.96
C TYR A 125 8.63 10.59 -4.98
N PHE A 126 8.67 9.29 -5.25
CA PHE A 126 9.40 8.33 -4.42
C PHE A 126 10.91 8.63 -4.39
N ASP A 127 11.52 9.01 -5.51
CA ASP A 127 12.95 9.36 -5.54
C ASP A 127 13.25 10.59 -4.68
N ARG A 128 12.38 11.60 -4.71
CA ARG A 128 12.55 12.83 -3.92
C ARG A 128 12.46 12.59 -2.42
N ILE A 129 11.46 11.84 -1.94
CA ILE A 129 11.30 11.56 -0.51
C ILE A 129 12.40 10.65 0.04
N ASN A 130 13.02 9.82 -0.81
CA ASN A 130 14.13 8.95 -0.42
C ASN A 130 15.50 9.65 -0.53
N ALA A 131 15.61 10.73 -1.31
CA ALA A 131 16.80 11.56 -1.38
C ALA A 131 16.90 12.58 -0.22
N GLN A 132 15.84 12.76 0.56
CA GLN A 132 15.89 13.62 1.74
C GLN A 132 16.75 12.99 2.83
N PRO A 133 17.70 13.75 3.44
CA PRO A 133 18.43 13.27 4.61
C PRO A 133 17.43 12.84 5.68
N ALA A 134 17.69 11.70 6.32
CA ALA A 134 16.91 11.29 7.49
C ALA A 134 16.96 12.44 8.51
N ALA A 135 15.79 13.00 8.83
CA ALA A 135 15.64 14.03 9.86
C ALA A 135 15.93 13.44 11.25
#